data_AF-A0A4Y2RUN1-F1
#
_entry.id   AF-A0A4Y2RUN1-F1
#
_cell.length_a   1.000
_cell.length_b   1.000
_cell.length_c   1.000
_cell.angle_alpha   90.00
_cell.angle_beta   90.00
_cell.angle_gamma   90.00
#
_symmetry.space_group_name_H-M   'P 1'
#
loop_
_entity.id
_entity.type
_entity.pdbx_description
1 polymer ?
#
loop_
_entity_poly.entity_id
_entity_poly.type
_entity_poly.pdbx_seq_one_letter_code
_entity_poly.pdbx_strand_id
1 'polypeptide(L)' 'RPAGSATKVPVHSGDIRSTNPDHIGGYRLANATFSGMETKFGLVLPKFRTTVVNTQ' A
#
# COMPACT_ATOMS: atom_id res chain seq x y z
N ARG A 1 21.47 -14.78 -9.85
CA ARG A 1 20.57 -13.64 -9.50
C ARG A 1 19.13 -14.10 -9.69
N PRO A 2 18.26 -14.13 -8.67
CA PRO A 2 16.89 -14.56 -8.89
C PRO A 2 16.18 -13.55 -9.80
N ALA A 3 15.36 -14.07 -10.73
CA ALA A 3 14.64 -13.31 -11.76
C ALA A 3 13.44 -12.51 -11.20
N GLY A 4 13.51 -12.08 -9.94
CA GLY A 4 12.41 -11.39 -9.26
C GLY A 4 12.57 -9.88 -9.28
N SER A 5 12.42 -9.22 -10.44
CA SER A 5 12.18 -7.76 -10.53
C SER A 5 11.90 -7.29 -11.98
N ALA A 6 11.11 -8.01 -12.77
CA ALA A 6 10.81 -7.62 -14.16
C ALA A 6 9.34 -7.27 -14.44
N THR A 7 8.49 -7.18 -13.42
CA THR A 7 7.13 -6.68 -13.58
C THR A 7 7.11 -5.17 -13.38
N LYS A 8 7.11 -4.44 -14.51
CA LYS A 8 6.89 -2.99 -14.54
C LYS A 8 5.41 -2.73 -14.21
N VAL A 9 5.07 -2.74 -12.92
CA VAL A 9 3.72 -2.40 -12.48
C VAL A 9 3.50 -0.91 -12.78
N PRO A 10 2.46 -0.52 -13.55
CA PRO A 10 2.19 0.90 -13.81
C PRO A 10 1.83 1.58 -12.49
N VAL A 11 2.76 2.38 -11.97
CA VAL A 11 2.56 3.21 -10.78
C VAL A 11 1.59 4.33 -11.16
N HIS A 12 0.28 4.10 -10.99
CA HIS A 12 -0.72 5.17 -11.11
C HIS A 12 -0.60 6.07 -9.88
N SER A 13 0.23 7.12 -10.00
CA SER A 13 0.64 8.02 -8.92
C SER A 13 -0.49 8.68 -8.12
N GLY A 14 -1.72 8.67 -8.63
CA GLY A 14 -2.92 9.22 -7.98
C GLY A 14 -3.54 8.30 -6.92
N ASP A 15 -3.72 7.01 -7.23
CA ASP A 15 -4.38 6.04 -6.33
C ASP A 15 -3.46 5.47 -5.23
N ILE A 16 -2.18 5.79 -5.32
CA ILE A 16 -1.08 5.23 -4.52
C ILE A 16 -0.89 5.97 -3.19
N ARG A 17 -1.38 7.20 -3.10
CA ARG A 17 -1.21 8.08 -1.94
C ARG A 17 -2.43 7.96 -1.04
N SER A 18 -2.22 7.62 0.23
CA SER A 18 -3.29 7.67 1.23
C SER A 18 -3.94 9.05 1.25
N THR A 19 -5.27 9.05 1.22
CA THR A 19 -6.13 10.23 1.33
C THR A 19 -6.45 10.59 2.78
N ASN A 20 -6.02 9.77 3.74
CA ASN A 20 -6.20 10.06 5.16
C ASN A 20 -5.31 11.27 5.57
N PRO A 21 -5.89 12.34 6.15
CA PRO A 21 -5.13 13.53 6.56
C PRO A 21 -4.07 13.23 7.63
N ASP A 22 -4.27 12.20 8.47
CA ASP A 22 -3.28 11.79 9.48
C ASP A 22 -2.04 11.16 8.84
N HIS A 23 -2.13 10.74 7.58
CA HIS A 23 -0.99 10.19 6.87
C HIS A 23 -0.15 11.32 6.29
N ILE A 24 0.90 11.71 7.02
CA ILE A 24 1.82 12.78 6.61
C ILE A 24 3.10 12.26 5.97
N GLY A 25 3.75 13.10 5.15
CA GLY A 25 5.06 12.79 4.55
C GLY A 25 5.07 11.49 3.75
N GLY A 26 6.09 10.64 4.02
CA GLY A 26 6.29 9.34 3.37
C GLY A 26 5.24 8.30 3.75
N TYR A 27 4.52 8.47 4.86
CA TYR A 27 3.50 7.52 5.31
C TYR A 27 2.31 7.44 4.35
N ARG A 28 2.09 8.46 3.53
CA ARG A 28 1.11 8.42 2.43
C ARG A 28 1.38 7.31 1.42
N LEU A 29 2.62 6.82 1.32
CA LEU A 29 2.99 5.74 0.40
C LEU A 29 2.82 4.35 1.01
N ALA A 30 2.54 4.23 2.32
CA ALA A 30 2.51 2.96 3.03
C ALA A 30 1.59 1.93 2.34
N ASN A 31 0.37 2.33 1.96
CA ASN A 31 -0.58 1.44 1.27
C ASN A 31 0.00 0.87 -0.04
N ALA A 32 0.64 1.71 -0.85
CA ALA A 32 1.23 1.28 -2.10
C ALA A 32 2.48 0.40 -1.90
N THR A 33 3.25 0.65 -0.84
CA THR A 33 4.38 -0.22 -0.48
C THR A 33 3.87 -1.62 -0.13
N PHE A 34 2.85 -1.74 0.71
CA PHE A 34 2.29 -3.05 1.07
C PHE A 34 1.68 -3.77 -0.13
N SER A 35 0.87 -3.07 -0.94
CA SER A 35 0.31 -3.66 -2.17
C SER A 35 1.40 -4.07 -3.16
N GLY A 36 2.46 -3.27 -3.27
CA GLY A 36 3.64 -3.59 -4.06
C GLY A 36 4.36 -4.83 -3.54
N MET A 37 4.45 -5.03 -2.22
CA MET A 37 5.03 -6.25 -1.64
C MET A 37 4.19 -7.50 -1.92
N GLU A 38 2.86 -7.41 -1.78
CA GLU A 38 1.94 -8.51 -2.09
C GLU A 38 2.08 -8.94 -3.56
N THR A 39 2.09 -7.96 -4.47
CA THR A 39 2.21 -8.23 -5.92
C THR A 39 3.61 -8.69 -6.34
N LYS A 40 4.67 -8.07 -5.79
CA LYS A 40 6.05 -8.32 -6.21
C LYS A 40 6.60 -9.64 -5.69
N PHE A 41 6.23 -10.01 -4.47
CA PHE A 41 6.77 -11.19 -3.80
C PHE A 41 5.73 -12.31 -3.63
N GLY A 42 4.48 -12.10 -4.07
CA GLY A 42 3.39 -13.07 -3.88
C GLY A 42 3.03 -13.26 -2.40
N LEU A 43 3.26 -12.23 -1.58
CA LEU A 43 2.96 -12.28 -0.15
C LEU A 43 1.46 -12.02 0.07
N VAL A 44 0.90 -12.66 1.08
CA VAL A 44 -0.46 -12.39 1.56
C VAL A 44 -0.34 -11.80 2.94
N LEU A 45 -0.64 -10.52 3.09
CA LEU A 45 -0.56 -9.83 4.38
C LEU A 45 -1.95 -9.78 5.04
N PRO A 46 -2.03 -9.89 6.37
CA PRO A 46 -3.27 -9.65 7.09
C PRO A 46 -3.77 -8.21 6.87
N LYS A 47 -5.04 -8.05 6.48
CA LYS A 47 -5.66 -6.73 6.30
C LYS A 47 -6.19 -6.22 7.62
N PHE A 48 -5.51 -5.24 8.20
CA PHE A 48 -5.98 -4.56 9.41
C PHE A 48 -6.98 -3.46 9.02
N ARG A 49 -8.17 -3.51 9.61
CA ARG A 49 -9.17 -2.45 9.50
C ARG A 49 -9.28 -1.76 10.84
N THR A 50 -9.09 -0.45 10.87
CA THR A 50 -9.42 0.36 12.04
C THR A 50 -10.92 0.26 12.28
N THR A 51 -11.32 -0.16 13.47
CA THR A 51 -12.70 -0.07 13.92
C THR A 51 -12.98 1.40 14.18
N VAL A 52 -13.44 2.13 13.16
CA VAL A 52 -13.97 3.47 13.37
C VAL A 52 -15.27 3.34 14.15
N VAL A 53 -15.19 3.48 15.48
CA VAL A 53 -16.37 3.72 16.31
C VAL A 53 -16.84 5.13 16.02
N ASN A 54 -17.80 5.28 15.12
CA ASN A 54 -18.52 6.55 14.95
C ASN A 54 -19.37 6.77 16.21
N THR A 55 -18.83 7.51 17.18
CA THR A 55 -19.67 8.19 18.16
C THR A 55 -20.28 9.40 17.47
N GLN A 56 -21.60 9.38 17.33
CA GLN A 56 -22.45 10.50 16.89
C GLN A 56 -22.20 11.77 17.71
#